data_AF-A0A3S1H7E3-F1
#
_entry.id   AF-A0A3S1H7E3-F1
#
_cell.length_a   1.000
_cell.length_b   1.000
_cell.length_c   1.000
_cell.angle_alpha   90.00
_cell.angle_beta   90.00
_cell.angle_gamma   90.00
#
_symmetry.space_group_name_H-M   'P 1'
#
loop_
_entity.id
_entity.type
_entity.pdbx_description
1 polymer ?
#
loop_
_entity_poly.entity_id
_entity_poly.type
_entity_poly.pdbx_seq_one_letter_code
_entity_poly.pdbx_strand_id
1 'polypeptide(L)'
;MNFDLKWSPSEKKVARAAFDKALEVALGKTLAEFKEKASDAATFSDMWEIEDYLRQQRRNLERMFDYRYSQLIVVFGGLIRKGYLDEKLLAGLSQDKREEISSFLAWHART
;
A
#
# COMPACT_ATOMS: atom_id res chain seq x y z
N MET A 1 9.33 3.81 -19.27
CA MET A 1 9.08 4.64 -18.07
C MET A 1 10.20 5.66 -17.98
N ASN A 2 9.85 6.95 -17.91
CA ASN A 2 10.80 8.06 -17.99
C ASN A 2 11.53 8.21 -16.64
N PHE A 3 12.86 8.05 -16.62
CA PHE A 3 13.67 7.80 -15.42
C PHE A 3 14.11 9.04 -14.64
N ASP A 4 13.42 10.16 -14.77
CA ASP A 4 13.87 11.41 -14.12
C ASP A 4 12.72 12.22 -13.52
N LEU A 5 11.80 11.53 -12.82
CA LEU A 5 10.82 12.19 -11.96
C LEU A 5 11.55 12.82 -10.76
N LYS A 6 12.06 14.02 -10.95
CA LYS A 6 12.58 14.83 -9.85
C LYS A 6 11.44 15.08 -8.86
N TRP A 7 11.68 14.71 -7.61
CA TRP A 7 10.76 14.93 -6.51
C TRP A 7 11.10 16.26 -5.84
N SER A 8 10.21 17.23 -5.94
CA SER A 8 10.37 18.51 -5.26
C SER A 8 10.25 18.34 -3.73
N PRO A 9 10.76 19.29 -2.92
CA PRO A 9 10.59 19.23 -1.46
C PRO A 9 9.13 19.15 -1.01
N SER A 10 8.19 19.80 -1.72
CA SER A 10 6.76 19.73 -1.39
C SER A 10 6.18 18.36 -1.75
N GLU A 11 6.54 17.80 -2.91
CA GLU A 11 6.09 16.47 -3.33
C GLU A 11 6.60 15.37 -2.41
N LYS A 12 7.84 15.47 -1.91
CA LYS A 12 8.39 14.54 -0.92
C LYS A 12 7.58 14.51 0.36
N LYS A 13 7.11 15.67 0.83
CA LYS A 13 6.25 15.77 2.01
C LYS A 13 4.89 15.11 1.78
N VAL A 14 4.27 15.39 0.62
CA VAL A 14 2.99 14.77 0.23
C VAL A 14 3.13 13.26 0.11
N ALA A 15 4.16 12.78 -0.59
CA ALA A 15 4.43 11.35 -0.74
C ALA A 15 4.66 10.66 0.60
N ARG A 16 5.42 11.28 1.49
CA ARG A 16 5.67 10.72 2.83
C ARG A 16 4.36 10.59 3.61
N ALA A 17 3.56 11.65 3.65
CA ALA A 17 2.29 11.66 4.36
C ALA A 17 1.30 10.62 3.79
N ALA A 18 1.20 10.52 2.46
CA ALA A 18 0.35 9.51 1.81
C ALA A 18 0.82 8.09 2.09
N PHE A 19 2.14 7.84 2.04
CA PHE A 19 2.72 6.52 2.32
C PHE A 19 2.49 6.11 3.79
N ASP A 20 2.79 6.99 4.74
CA ASP A 20 2.59 6.73 6.16
C ASP A 20 1.11 6.47 6.46
N LYS A 21 0.20 7.26 5.86
CA LYS A 21 -1.24 7.05 6.04
C LYS A 21 -1.70 5.71 5.47
N ALA A 22 -1.20 5.32 4.30
CA ALA A 22 -1.51 4.03 3.71
C ALA A 22 -0.99 2.87 4.56
N LEU A 23 0.19 3.02 5.17
CA LEU A 23 0.76 2.02 6.08
C LEU A 23 -0.11 1.88 7.34
N GLU A 24 -0.53 2.99 7.94
CA GLU A 24 -1.46 3.00 9.08
C GLU A 24 -2.77 2.24 8.74
N VAL A 25 -3.37 2.52 7.58
CA VAL A 25 -4.59 1.84 7.14
C VAL A 25 -4.35 0.35 6.91
N ALA A 26 -3.24 -0.03 6.27
CA ALA A 26 -2.90 -1.43 6.01
C ALA A 26 -2.68 -2.20 7.31
N LEU A 27 -1.92 -1.65 8.25
CA LEU A 27 -1.69 -2.24 9.57
C LEU A 27 -2.99 -2.36 10.37
N GLY A 28 -3.85 -1.32 10.33
CA GLY A 28 -5.16 -1.34 10.98
C GLY A 28 -6.07 -2.44 10.44
N LYS A 29 -6.10 -2.63 9.11
CA LYS A 29 -6.84 -3.71 8.47
C LYS A 29 -6.30 -5.09 8.86
N THR A 30 -4.98 -5.29 8.81
CA THR A 30 -4.35 -6.55 9.24
C THR A 30 -4.68 -6.88 10.70
N LEU A 31 -4.66 -5.87 11.58
CA LEU A 31 -5.01 -6.05 12.99
C LEU A 31 -6.50 -6.41 13.17
N ALA A 32 -7.40 -5.78 12.42
CA ALA A 32 -8.82 -6.10 12.46
C ALA A 32 -9.08 -7.55 12.02
N GLU A 33 -8.52 -7.96 10.88
CA GLU A 33 -8.63 -9.34 10.37
C GLU A 33 -8.02 -10.37 11.33
N PHE A 34 -6.90 -10.03 11.99
CA PHE A 34 -6.33 -10.89 13.03
C PHE A 34 -7.31 -11.06 14.21
N LYS A 35 -7.91 -9.98 14.70
CA LYS A 35 -8.85 -10.03 15.83
C LYS A 35 -10.07 -10.89 15.51
N GLU A 36 -10.61 -10.78 14.29
CA GLU A 36 -11.72 -11.62 13.81
C GLU A 36 -11.32 -13.10 13.77
N LYS A 37 -10.19 -13.43 13.15
CA LYS A 37 -9.70 -14.82 13.12
C LYS A 37 -9.44 -15.38 14.51
N ALA A 38 -8.88 -14.56 15.40
CA ALA A 38 -8.60 -14.97 16.77
C ALA A 38 -9.87 -15.16 17.60
N SER A 39 -10.93 -14.38 17.36
CA SER A 39 -12.22 -14.59 18.04
C SER A 39 -12.94 -15.85 17.58
N ASP A 40 -12.74 -16.25 16.32
CA ASP A 40 -13.38 -17.43 15.73
C ASP A 40 -12.61 -18.74 16.00
N ALA A 41 -11.37 -18.65 16.46
CA ALA A 41 -10.52 -19.80 16.74
C ALA A 41 -11.11 -20.67 17.87
N ALA A 42 -11.32 -21.95 17.57
CA ALA A 42 -11.89 -22.93 18.50
C ALA A 42 -10.92 -24.07 18.84
N THR A 43 -9.87 -24.25 18.03
CA THR A 43 -8.92 -25.35 18.16
C THR A 43 -7.48 -24.87 18.22
N PHE A 44 -6.59 -25.75 18.69
CA PHE A 44 -5.15 -25.49 18.66
C PHE A 44 -4.58 -25.42 17.24
N SER A 45 -5.23 -26.06 16.25
CA SER A 45 -4.82 -25.98 14.85
C SER A 45 -5.02 -24.57 14.29
N ASP A 46 -6.13 -23.93 14.64
CA ASP A 46 -6.47 -22.57 14.21
C ASP A 46 -5.40 -21.56 14.63
N MET A 47 -4.75 -21.79 15.79
CA MET A 47 -3.63 -20.95 16.25
C MET A 47 -2.46 -20.94 15.25
N TRP A 48 -2.14 -22.10 14.65
CA TRP A 48 -1.07 -22.19 13.65
C TRP A 48 -1.48 -21.60 12.31
N GLU A 49 -2.74 -21.74 11.91
CA GLU A 49 -3.24 -21.07 10.70
C GLU A 49 -3.19 -19.54 10.82
N ILE A 50 -3.50 -19.01 12.01
CA ILE A 50 -3.35 -17.58 12.31
C ILE A 50 -1.88 -17.15 12.27
N GLU A 51 -0.97 -17.97 12.79
CA GLU A 51 0.47 -17.71 12.75
C GLU A 51 0.99 -17.63 11.31
N ASP A 52 0.63 -18.60 10.48
CA ASP A 52 0.97 -18.64 9.05
C ASP A 52 0.39 -17.45 8.28
N TYR A 53 -0.87 -17.10 8.57
CA TYR A 53 -1.50 -15.89 8.04
C TYR A 53 -0.69 -14.64 8.38
N LEU A 54 -0.30 -14.45 9.65
CA LEU A 54 0.49 -13.29 10.07
C LEU A 54 1.87 -13.25 9.42
N ARG A 55 2.54 -14.39 9.26
CA ARG A 55 3.80 -14.48 8.51
C ARG A 55 3.63 -14.05 7.06
N GLN A 56 2.56 -14.48 6.40
CA GLN A 56 2.28 -14.09 5.02
C GLN A 56 1.96 -12.60 4.91
N GLN A 57 1.17 -12.04 5.83
CA GLN A 57 0.87 -10.61 5.84
C GLN A 57 2.13 -9.76 6.04
N ARG A 58 3.02 -10.16 6.95
CA ARG A 58 4.30 -9.47 7.15
C ARG A 58 5.11 -9.39 5.85
N ARG A 59 5.32 -10.54 5.18
CA ARG A 59 6.05 -10.58 3.89
C ARG A 59 5.37 -9.74 2.81
N ASN A 60 4.03 -9.77 2.77
CA ASN A 60 3.27 -8.98 1.81
C ASN A 60 3.45 -7.47 2.03
N LEU A 61 3.35 -7.02 3.28
CA LEU A 61 3.54 -5.61 3.65
C LEU A 61 4.97 -5.16 3.39
N GLU A 62 5.98 -5.94 3.80
CA GLU A 62 7.40 -5.64 3.55
C GLU A 62 7.70 -5.50 2.05
N ARG A 63 7.08 -6.33 1.19
CA ARG A 63 7.25 -6.23 -0.27
C ARG A 63 6.49 -5.05 -0.88
N MET A 64 5.32 -4.71 -0.35
CA MET A 64 4.44 -3.69 -0.93
C MET A 64 4.89 -2.27 -0.57
N PHE A 65 5.40 -2.07 0.65
CA PHE A 65 5.77 -0.76 1.19
C PHE A 65 7.25 -0.45 0.95
N ASP A 66 7.61 -0.23 -0.32
CA ASP A 66 8.95 0.19 -0.73
C ASP A 66 9.05 1.72 -0.86
N TYR A 67 9.68 2.38 0.13
CA TYR A 67 9.82 3.84 0.14
C TYR A 67 11.04 4.35 -0.65
N ARG A 68 11.29 3.80 -1.83
CA ARG A 68 12.26 4.37 -2.77
C ARG A 68 11.53 5.25 -3.78
N TYR A 69 12.00 6.49 -3.95
CA TYR A 69 11.36 7.48 -4.86
C TYR A 69 11.17 6.97 -6.30
N SER A 70 12.05 6.11 -6.79
CA SER A 70 11.93 5.48 -8.11
C SER A 70 10.81 4.42 -8.19
N GLN A 71 10.36 3.91 -7.05
CA GLN A 71 9.29 2.91 -6.94
C GLN A 71 7.94 3.52 -6.55
N LEU A 72 7.92 4.73 -5.97
CA LEU A 72 6.73 5.30 -5.35
C LEU A 72 5.50 5.39 -6.27
N ILE A 73 5.68 5.64 -7.57
CA ILE A 73 4.56 5.67 -8.53
C ILE A 73 3.86 4.30 -8.57
N VAL A 74 4.63 3.23 -8.72
CA VAL A 74 4.11 1.85 -8.75
C VAL A 74 3.54 1.46 -7.38
N VAL A 75 4.23 1.82 -6.30
CA VAL A 75 3.78 1.56 -4.93
C VAL A 75 2.43 2.24 -4.66
N PHE A 76 2.28 3.53 -4.97
CA PHE A 76 1.01 4.24 -4.76
C PHE A 76 -0.13 3.65 -5.59
N GLY A 77 0.11 3.31 -6.86
CA GLY A 77 -0.89 2.60 -7.66
C GLY A 77 -1.29 1.25 -7.05
N GLY A 78 -0.31 0.49 -6.55
CA GLY A 78 -0.56 -0.77 -5.84
C GLY A 78 -1.38 -0.60 -4.56
N LEU A 79 -1.07 0.42 -3.76
CA LEU A 79 -1.77 0.75 -2.51
C LEU A 79 -3.21 1.22 -2.75
N ILE A 80 -3.44 2.01 -3.80
CA ILE A 80 -4.79 2.42 -4.21
C ILE A 80 -5.62 1.20 -4.62
N ARG A 81 -5.07 0.34 -5.48
CA ARG A 81 -5.75 -0.88 -5.92
C ARG A 81 -6.10 -1.82 -4.76
N LYS A 82 -5.26 -1.87 -3.73
CA LYS A 82 -5.49 -2.66 -2.51
C LYS A 82 -6.40 -1.95 -1.49
N GLY A 83 -6.85 -0.74 -1.80
CA GLY A 83 -7.72 0.06 -0.93
C GLY A 83 -7.04 0.50 0.36
N TYR A 84 -5.71 0.65 0.36
CA TYR A 84 -4.96 1.20 1.50
C TYR A 84 -4.73 2.70 1.37
N LEU A 85 -4.77 3.24 0.15
CA LEU A 85 -4.54 4.65 -0.15
C LEU A 85 -5.73 5.25 -0.92
N ASP A 86 -6.24 6.38 -0.46
CA ASP A 86 -7.15 7.22 -1.24
C ASP A 86 -6.32 8.11 -2.19
N GLU A 87 -6.63 8.05 -3.49
CA GLU A 87 -5.95 8.85 -4.52
C GLU A 87 -5.98 10.35 -4.21
N LYS A 88 -7.00 10.85 -3.50
CA LYS A 88 -7.10 12.26 -3.08
C LYS A 88 -5.93 12.72 -2.21
N LEU A 89 -5.30 11.80 -1.46
CA LEU A 89 -4.12 12.12 -0.64
C LEU A 89 -2.88 12.42 -1.48
N LEU A 90 -2.94 12.19 -2.80
CA LEU A 90 -1.87 12.49 -3.75
C LEU A 90 -2.08 13.80 -4.51
N ALA A 91 -3.10 14.60 -4.18
CA ALA A 91 -3.43 15.83 -4.89
C ALA A 91 -2.28 16.85 -4.97
N GLY A 92 -1.34 16.82 -4.01
CA GLY A 92 -0.16 17.69 -4.01
C GLY A 92 1.01 17.23 -4.90
N LEU A 93 0.86 16.11 -5.62
CA LEU A 93 1.84 15.67 -6.62
C LEU A 93 1.61 16.36 -7.98
N SER A 94 2.69 16.50 -8.77
CA SER A 94 2.58 17.00 -10.14
C SER A 94 1.60 16.17 -10.97
N GLN A 95 1.01 16.81 -11.98
CA GLN A 95 0.04 16.16 -12.86
C GLN A 95 0.62 14.90 -13.52
N ASP A 96 1.83 14.99 -14.09
CA ASP A 96 2.52 13.85 -14.71
C ASP A 96 2.63 12.63 -13.78
N LYS A 97 2.95 12.85 -12.49
CA LYS A 97 3.04 11.74 -11.51
C LYS A 97 1.67 11.12 -11.25
N ARG A 98 0.61 11.93 -11.15
CA ARG A 98 -0.76 11.44 -10.97
C ARG A 98 -1.26 10.68 -12.20
N GLU A 99 -0.89 11.13 -13.40
CA GLU A 99 -1.21 10.46 -14.67
C GLU A 99 -0.50 9.11 -14.81
N GLU A 100 0.75 8.99 -14.39
CA GLU A 100 1.47 7.71 -14.34
C GLU A 100 0.80 6.71 -13.37
N ILE A 101 0.37 7.18 -12.19
CA ILE A 101 -0.37 6.37 -11.22
C ILE A 101 -1.72 5.93 -11.80
N SER A 102 -2.48 6.84 -12.42
CA SER A 102 -3.73 6.53 -13.11
C SER A 102 -3.52 5.52 -14.26
N SER A 103 -2.45 5.67 -15.03
CA SER A 103 -2.10 4.75 -16.12
C SER A 103 -1.77 3.34 -15.60
N PHE A 104 -1.04 3.25 -14.49
CA PHE A 104 -0.79 1.99 -13.78
C PHE A 104 -2.10 1.31 -13.36
N LEU A 105 -3.02 2.07 -12.75
CA LEU A 105 -4.33 1.56 -12.33
C LEU A 105 -5.16 1.07 -13.54
N ALA A 106 -5.20 1.85 -14.61
CA ALA A 106 -5.95 1.51 -15.83
C ALA A 106 -5.37 0.29 -16.56
N TRP A 107 -4.05 0.06 -16.51
CA TRP A 107 -3.43 -1.14 -17.07
C TRP A 107 -3.84 -2.39 -16.27
N HIS A 108 -3.75 -2.30 -14.94
CA HIS A 108 -4.11 -3.41 -14.05
C HIS A 108 -5.62 -3.68 -13.91
N ALA A 109 -6.49 -2.77 -14.35
CA ALA A 109 -7.92 -3.02 -14.44
C ALA A 109 -8.33 -3.84 -15.68
N ARG A 110 -7.44 -3.96 -16.67
CA ARG A 110 -7.70 -4.65 -17.95
C ARG A 110 -7.15 -6.08 -18.00
N THR A 111 -6.43 -6.50 -16.96
CA THR A 111 -5.77 -7.81 -16.81
C THR A 111 -6.30 -8.51 -15.58
#